data_AF-A0A941CFN6-F1
#
_entry.id   AF-A0A941CFN6-F1
#
_cell.length_a   1.000
_cell.length_b   1.000
_cell.length_c   1.000
_cell.angle_alpha   90.00
_cell.angle_beta   90.00
_cell.angle_gamma   90.00
#
_symmetry.space_group_name_H-M   'P 1'
#
loop_
_entity.id
_entity.type
_entity.pdbx_description
1 polymer ?
#
loop_
_entity_poly.entity_id
_entity_poly.type
_entity_poly.pdbx_seq_one_letter_code
_entity_poly.pdbx_strand_id
1 'polypeptide(L)'
;MKSYILCTLIFFSSLLYSNTICTANFSAHNTKTIQNGDRKLSEEEVKRRGFDHLVTEIVENLDEINLRKMARSAIFETSYGFRWKMVNLATGSVIIIKVDKDFNLISARKSNGSKVMNP
;
A
#
# COMPACT_ATOMS: atom_id res chain seq x y z
N MET A 1 9.32 -57.61 25.37
CA MET A 1 9.87 -56.25 25.14
C MET A 1 9.96 -55.96 23.63
N LYS A 2 8.86 -55.66 22.91
CA LYS A 2 8.92 -55.20 21.48
C LYS A 2 7.75 -54.29 21.03
N SER A 3 6.94 -53.75 21.95
CA SER A 3 5.72 -52.99 21.58
C SER A 3 5.86 -51.46 21.65
N TYR A 4 7.05 -50.93 21.95
CA TYR A 4 7.26 -49.49 22.14
C TYR A 4 7.71 -48.74 20.87
N ILE A 5 7.97 -49.44 19.77
CA ILE A 5 8.51 -48.84 18.53
C ILE A 5 7.40 -48.21 17.67
N LEU A 6 6.14 -48.66 17.81
CA LEU A 6 5.04 -48.12 17.00
C LEU A 6 4.55 -46.76 17.53
N CYS A 7 4.59 -46.54 18.84
CA CYS A 7 4.12 -45.28 19.44
C CYS A 7 5.06 -44.09 19.18
N THR A 8 6.36 -44.32 18.98
CA THR A 8 7.31 -43.24 18.70
C THR A 8 7.16 -42.67 17.29
N LEU A 9 6.67 -43.46 16.33
CA LEU A 9 6.54 -43.04 14.93
C LEU A 9 5.32 -42.13 14.70
N ILE A 10 4.27 -42.26 15.51
CA ILE A 10 3.07 -41.41 15.43
C ILE A 10 3.32 -40.03 16.07
N PHE A 11 4.25 -39.92 17.01
CA PHE A 11 4.55 -38.65 17.69
C PHE A 11 5.45 -37.72 16.86
N PHE A 12 6.22 -38.26 15.90
CA PHE A 12 7.08 -37.44 15.02
C PHE A 12 6.35 -36.84 13.81
N SER A 13 5.20 -37.37 13.41
CA SER A 13 4.43 -36.83 12.28
C SER A 13 3.67 -35.55 12.64
N SER A 14 3.39 -35.28 13.92
CA SER A 14 2.74 -34.05 14.36
C SER A 14 3.68 -32.83 14.42
N LEU A 15 5.00 -33.03 14.46
CA LEU A 15 5.98 -31.94 14.51
C LEU A 15 6.34 -31.35 13.13
N LEU A 16 5.92 -31.98 12.03
CA LEU A 16 6.14 -31.48 10.67
C LEU A 16 4.99 -30.60 10.14
N TYR A 17 3.95 -30.35 10.95
CA TYR A 17 2.87 -29.41 10.65
C TYR A 17 2.92 -28.20 11.59
N SER A 18 4.03 -27.47 11.54
CA SER A 18 4.09 -26.11 12.07
C SER A 18 4.82 -25.21 11.09
N ASN A 19 4.13 -24.95 9.98
CA ASN A 19 4.21 -23.69 9.25
C ASN A 19 2.77 -23.25 8.95
N THR A 20 1.97 -23.08 10.01
CA THR A 20 0.91 -22.09 9.97
C THR A 20 1.59 -20.73 9.89
N ILE A 21 1.95 -20.33 8.68
CA ILE A 21 2.09 -18.91 8.36
C ILE A 21 0.75 -18.33 8.77
N CYS A 22 0.79 -17.59 9.87
CA CYS A 22 -0.28 -16.77 10.37
C CYS A 22 -0.52 -15.69 9.31
N THR A 23 -1.19 -16.05 8.22
CA THR A 23 -1.98 -15.11 7.43
C THR A 23 -3.22 -14.80 8.26
N ALA A 24 -2.97 -14.16 9.40
CA ALA A 24 -4.01 -13.45 10.13
C ALA A 24 -4.74 -12.60 9.11
N ASN A 25 -6.05 -12.79 9.07
CA ASN A 25 -6.97 -12.10 8.21
C ASN A 25 -6.77 -10.58 8.36
N PHE A 26 -5.90 -9.98 7.55
CA PHE A 26 -6.04 -8.59 7.13
C PHE A 26 -7.10 -8.55 6.02
N SER A 27 -8.28 -9.10 6.35
CA SER A 27 -9.54 -8.73 5.73
C SER A 27 -9.93 -7.38 6.34
N ALA A 28 -9.18 -6.34 5.98
CA ALA A 28 -9.55 -4.96 6.20
C ALA A 28 -9.64 -4.32 4.83
N HIS A 29 -10.82 -4.45 4.24
CA HIS A 29 -11.30 -3.63 3.15
C HIS A 29 -10.51 -3.77 1.84
N ASN A 30 -10.75 -4.88 1.14
CA ASN A 30 -10.81 -4.86 -0.31
C ASN A 30 -11.85 -3.80 -0.71
N THR A 31 -11.44 -2.55 -0.88
CA THR A 31 -12.11 -1.65 -1.83
C THR A 31 -11.82 -2.21 -3.23
N LYS A 32 -12.59 -3.24 -3.61
CA LYS A 32 -12.85 -3.60 -4.99
C LYS A 32 -13.60 -2.44 -5.64
N THR A 33 -12.87 -1.38 -5.96
CA THR A 33 -13.24 -0.31 -6.87
C THR A 33 -11.92 0.40 -7.14
N ILE A 34 -11.23 0.12 -8.25
CA ILE A 34 -11.45 0.83 -9.52
C ILE A 34 -11.04 -0.13 -10.66
N GLN A 35 -12.02 -0.51 -11.47
CA GLN A 35 -11.79 -0.94 -12.85
C GLN A 35 -11.31 0.27 -13.65
N ASN A 36 -10.05 0.25 -14.09
CA ASN A 36 -9.54 0.85 -15.33
C ASN A 36 -8.03 0.58 -15.39
N GLY A 37 -7.46 0.45 -16.58
CA GLY A 37 -6.06 0.05 -16.85
C GLY A 37 -5.00 1.04 -16.36
N ASP A 38 -4.98 1.34 -15.06
CA ASP A 38 -4.00 2.18 -14.42
C ASP A 38 -2.63 1.51 -14.49
N ARG A 39 -1.69 2.13 -15.23
CA ARG A 39 -0.34 1.60 -15.41
C ARG A 39 0.51 1.99 -14.20
N LYS A 40 0.96 1.00 -13.43
CA LYS A 40 1.96 1.26 -12.38
C LYS A 40 3.27 1.70 -13.06
N LEU A 41 3.82 2.83 -12.63
CA LEU A 41 5.10 3.31 -13.11
C LEU A 41 6.25 2.58 -12.41
N SER A 42 7.32 2.31 -13.16
CA SER A 42 8.55 1.78 -12.58
C SER A 42 9.33 2.88 -11.86
N GLU A 43 10.19 2.51 -10.93
CA GLU A 43 11.00 3.46 -10.15
C GLU A 43 11.92 4.30 -11.05
N GLU A 44 12.46 3.69 -12.10
CA GLU A 44 13.32 4.35 -13.09
C GLU A 44 12.54 5.38 -13.90
N GLU A 45 11.31 5.05 -14.29
CA GLU A 45 10.45 5.96 -15.04
C GLU A 45 10.01 7.14 -14.17
N VAL A 46 9.70 6.90 -12.91
CA VAL A 46 9.39 7.96 -11.95
C VAL A 46 10.60 8.89 -11.78
N LYS A 47 11.79 8.34 -11.55
CA LYS A 47 13.02 9.12 -11.39
C LYS A 47 13.32 9.95 -12.63
N ARG A 48 13.19 9.36 -13.83
CA ARG A 48 13.41 10.05 -15.11
C ARG A 48 12.42 11.19 -15.34
N ARG A 49 11.16 11.03 -14.94
CA ARG A 49 10.12 12.05 -15.07
C ARG A 49 10.10 13.06 -13.91
N GLY A 50 10.92 12.87 -12.87
CA GLY A 50 11.05 13.80 -11.75
C GLY A 50 9.83 13.83 -10.82
N PHE A 51 8.99 12.78 -10.79
CA PHE A 51 7.77 12.84 -9.97
C PHE A 51 8.04 12.92 -8.47
N ASP A 52 9.23 12.55 -8.00
CA ASP A 52 9.57 12.68 -6.57
C ASP A 52 9.53 14.14 -6.10
N HIS A 53 9.99 15.07 -6.92
CA HIS A 53 9.92 16.50 -6.60
C HIS A 53 8.48 17.01 -6.65
N LEU A 54 7.73 16.66 -7.70
CA LEU A 54 6.33 17.08 -7.86
C LEU A 54 5.42 16.53 -6.74
N VAL A 55 5.64 15.27 -6.34
CA VAL A 55 4.91 14.67 -5.21
C VAL A 55 5.22 15.44 -3.94
N THR A 56 6.48 15.77 -3.68
CA THR A 56 6.88 16.52 -2.49
C THR A 56 6.20 17.88 -2.46
N GLU A 57 6.32 18.66 -3.53
CA GLU A 57 5.74 20.01 -3.64
C GLU A 57 4.22 20.02 -3.43
N ILE A 58 3.50 19.11 -4.09
CA ILE A 58 2.03 19.05 -3.95
C ILE A 58 1.62 18.59 -2.56
N VAL A 59 2.37 17.68 -1.96
CA VAL A 59 2.05 17.15 -0.63
C VAL A 59 2.42 18.12 0.48
N GLU A 60 3.45 18.96 0.31
CA GLU A 60 3.78 20.05 1.25
C GLU A 60 2.60 21.01 1.43
N ASN A 61 1.85 21.25 0.36
CA ASN A 61 0.67 22.11 0.37
C ASN A 61 -0.57 21.45 1.03
N LEU A 62 -0.47 20.20 1.50
CA LEU A 62 -1.56 19.51 2.19
C LEU A 62 -1.38 19.64 3.71
N ASP A 63 -2.10 20.59 4.34
CA ASP A 63 -1.96 20.96 5.77
C ASP A 63 -1.93 19.76 6.75
N GLU A 64 -2.69 18.70 6.47
CA GLU A 64 -2.77 17.52 7.35
C GLU A 64 -1.64 16.49 7.14
N ILE A 65 -0.77 16.66 6.13
CA ILE A 65 0.23 15.67 5.76
C ILE A 65 1.63 16.09 6.18
N ASN A 66 2.14 15.47 7.25
CA ASN A 66 3.55 15.61 7.62
C ASN A 66 4.44 14.74 6.73
N LEU A 67 5.06 15.34 5.71
CA LEU A 67 5.95 14.66 4.77
C LEU A 67 7.07 13.84 5.40
N ARG A 68 7.64 14.30 6.53
CA ARG A 68 8.72 13.57 7.21
C ARG A 68 8.28 12.20 7.70
N LYS A 69 6.97 12.02 7.87
CA LYS A 69 6.35 10.76 8.30
C LYS A 69 5.73 10.00 7.12
N MET A 70 5.86 10.48 5.90
CA MET A 70 5.27 9.85 4.72
C MET A 70 6.34 9.18 3.87
N ALA A 71 5.98 8.01 3.33
CA ALA A 71 6.73 7.35 2.27
C ALA A 71 5.81 7.15 1.06
N ARG A 72 6.33 7.47 -0.12
CA ARG A 72 5.65 7.22 -1.38
C ARG A 72 5.78 5.74 -1.74
N SER A 73 4.66 5.03 -1.79
CA SER A 73 4.62 3.58 -2.05
C SER A 73 4.50 3.23 -3.53
N ALA A 74 3.72 3.98 -4.31
CA ALA A 74 3.55 3.74 -5.74
C ALA A 74 2.95 4.94 -6.46
N ILE A 75 3.28 5.08 -7.74
CA ILE A 75 2.63 6.00 -8.67
C ILE A 75 1.95 5.17 -9.77
N PHE A 76 0.71 5.54 -10.07
CA PHE A 76 -0.08 4.96 -11.15
C PHE A 76 -0.44 6.06 -12.13
N GLU A 77 -0.17 5.81 -13.41
CA GLU A 77 -0.67 6.61 -14.51
C GLU A 77 -2.09 6.12 -14.85
N THR A 78 -3.02 7.05 -14.94
CA THR A 78 -4.44 6.82 -15.15
C THR A 78 -4.91 7.59 -16.38
N SER A 79 -6.12 7.34 -16.87
CA SER A 79 -6.66 8.07 -18.03
C SER A 79 -6.77 9.59 -17.80
N TYR A 80 -6.97 10.01 -16.54
CA TYR A 80 -7.19 11.41 -16.15
C TYR A 80 -5.94 12.12 -15.61
N GLY A 81 -4.82 11.41 -15.42
CA GLY A 81 -3.64 11.96 -14.76
C GLY A 81 -2.93 10.90 -13.93
N PHE A 82 -2.57 11.22 -12.68
CA PHE A 82 -1.81 10.31 -11.83
C PHE A 82 -2.50 10.05 -10.49
N ARG A 83 -2.33 8.83 -9.99
CA ARG A 83 -2.71 8.43 -8.64
C ARG A 83 -1.46 8.04 -7.86
N TRP A 84 -1.24 8.72 -6.75
CA TRP A 84 -0.12 8.47 -5.85
C TRP A 84 -0.63 7.78 -4.59
N LYS A 85 0.07 6.72 -4.19
CA LYS A 85 -0.18 6.02 -2.95
C LYS A 85 0.92 6.39 -1.96
N MET A 86 0.55 7.13 -0.94
CA MET A 86 1.43 7.56 0.15
C MET A 86 1.09 6.74 1.40
N VAL A 87 2.09 6.41 2.21
CA VAL A 87 1.93 5.65 3.46
C VAL A 87 2.57 6.45 4.57
N ASN A 88 1.83 6.68 5.64
CA ASN A 88 2.36 7.25 6.85
C ASN A 88 3.16 6.18 7.61
N LEU A 89 4.46 6.36 7.77
CA LEU A 89 5.36 5.40 8.41
C LEU A 89 5.11 5.24 9.92
N ALA A 90 4.55 6.27 10.57
CA ALA A 90 4.27 6.21 12.01
C ALA A 90 2.96 5.48 12.33
N THR A 91 1.96 5.58 11.46
CA THR A 91 0.59 5.04 11.71
C THR A 91 0.21 3.90 10.78
N GLY A 92 0.97 3.67 9.70
CA GLY A 92 0.60 2.76 8.61
C GLY A 92 -0.56 3.24 7.74
N SER A 93 -1.12 4.43 8.01
CA SER A 93 -2.27 4.95 7.27
C SER A 93 -1.90 5.26 5.82
N VAL A 94 -2.77 4.88 4.88
CA VAL A 94 -2.56 5.11 3.45
C VAL A 94 -3.35 6.34 3.02
N ILE A 95 -2.69 7.21 2.29
CA ILE A 95 -3.30 8.37 1.64
C ILE A 95 -3.19 8.18 0.13
N ILE A 96 -4.30 8.35 -0.56
CA ILE A 96 -4.40 8.31 -2.02
C ILE A 96 -4.58 9.73 -2.50
N ILE A 97 -3.62 10.17 -3.30
CA ILE A 97 -3.62 11.50 -3.92
C ILE A 97 -3.87 11.30 -5.40
N LYS A 98 -4.80 12.06 -5.96
CA LYS A 98 -5.10 12.07 -7.39
C LYS A 98 -4.80 13.46 -7.91
N VAL A 99 -4.05 13.52 -9.00
CA VAL A 99 -3.72 14.74 -9.73
C VAL A 99 -4.08 14.56 -11.19
N ASP A 100 -4.37 15.66 -11.89
CA ASP A 100 -4.58 15.63 -13.33
C ASP A 100 -3.25 15.51 -14.10
N LYS A 101 -3.29 15.64 -15.43
CA LYS A 101 -2.09 15.57 -16.28
C LYS A 101 -1.16 16.78 -16.13
N ASP A 102 -1.69 17.88 -15.63
CA ASP A 102 -0.97 19.13 -15.37
C ASP A 102 -0.55 19.23 -13.89
N PHE A 103 -0.70 18.13 -13.14
CA PHE A 103 -0.38 18.01 -11.72
C PHE A 103 -1.24 18.88 -10.80
N ASN A 104 -2.44 19.30 -11.22
CA ASN A 104 -3.36 19.94 -10.29
C ASN A 104 -4.00 18.88 -9.39
N LEU A 105 -4.15 19.20 -8.10
CA LEU A 105 -4.76 18.31 -7.13
C LEU A 105 -6.25 18.10 -7.44
N ILE A 106 -6.64 16.87 -7.77
CA ILE A 106 -8.04 16.47 -7.93
C ILE A 106 -8.63 16.07 -6.58
N SER A 107 -7.90 15.25 -5.81
CA SER A 107 -8.35 14.82 -4.49
C SER A 107 -7.23 14.20 -3.67
N ALA A 108 -7.25 14.42 -2.35
CA ALA A 108 -6.48 13.66 -1.38
C ALA A 108 -7.42 12.98 -0.38
N ARG A 109 -7.33 11.65 -0.26
CA ARG A 109 -8.21 10.86 0.61
C ARG A 109 -7.43 9.84 1.42
N LYS A 110 -7.85 9.61 2.66
CA LYS A 110 -7.36 8.52 3.50
C LYS A 110 -7.95 7.19 3.01
N SER A 111 -7.38 6.06 3.44
CA SER A 111 -7.86 4.72 3.07
C SER A 111 -9.32 4.45 3.45
N ASN A 112 -9.81 5.07 4.52
CA ASN A 112 -11.20 5.05 4.96
C ASN A 112 -12.14 5.91 4.08
N GLY A 113 -11.63 6.54 3.03
CA GLY A 113 -12.37 7.40 2.11
C GLY A 113 -12.60 8.83 2.62
N SER A 114 -12.19 9.16 3.85
CA SER A 114 -12.32 10.52 4.37
C SER A 114 -11.40 11.46 3.59
N LYS A 115 -11.88 12.67 3.33
CA LYS A 115 -11.08 13.71 2.68
C LYS A 115 -9.94 14.13 3.62
N VAL A 116 -8.76 14.33 3.05
CA VAL A 116 -7.61 14.93 3.75
C VAL A 116 -7.69 16.46 3.66
N MET A 117 -8.32 17.00 2.60
CA MET A 117 -8.74 18.40 2.52
C MET A 117 -9.99 18.55 1.65
N ASN A 118 -10.68 19.68 1.83
CA ASN A 118 -11.56 20.21 0.80
C ASN A 118 -10.73 21.16 -0.08
N PRO A 119 -10.91 21.11 -1.42
CA PRO A 119 -10.30 22.08 -2.33
C PRO A 119 -10.78 23.51 -2.03
#